data_AF-A0A7Y9WNI6-F1
#
_entry.id   AF-A0A7Y9WNI6-F1
#
_cell.length_a   1.000
_cell.length_b   1.000
_cell.length_c   1.000
_cell.angle_alpha   90.00
_cell.angle_beta   90.00
_cell.angle_gamma   90.00
#
_symmetry.space_group_name_H-M   'P 1'
#
loop_
_entity.id
_entity.type
_entity.pdbx_description
1 polymer ?
#
loop_
_entity_poly.entity_id
_entity_poly.type
_entity_poly.pdbx_seq_one_letter_code
_entity_poly.pdbx_strand_id
1 'polypeptide(L)'
;MTPASLAGAQPKLAGRLIEGRFLVGQTDEERYERWDVCEDLAQQLVAKAQNDAAKFPQNSHDVTLRRIRRAIEGKGWMTVVECDWLMVRLQTLLGW
;
A
#
# COMPACT_ATOMS: atom_id res chain seq x y z
N MET A 1 -4.22 -31.50 -24.99
CA MET A 1 -3.42 -30.26 -25.03
C MET A 1 -4.11 -29.22 -24.17
N THR A 2 -3.42 -28.70 -23.16
CA THR A 2 -3.83 -27.57 -22.31
C THR A 2 -3.81 -26.26 -23.12
N PRO A 3 -4.46 -25.19 -22.61
CA PRO A 3 -3.64 -24.18 -21.94
C PRO A 3 -4.18 -23.77 -20.56
N ALA A 4 -3.23 -23.39 -19.71
CA ALA A 4 -3.43 -22.81 -18.39
C ALA A 4 -4.01 -21.38 -18.47
N SER A 5 -4.63 -20.89 -17.39
CA SER A 5 -4.68 -19.46 -17.09
C SER A 5 -5.04 -19.16 -15.64
N LEU A 6 -4.27 -18.22 -15.11
CA LEU A 6 -4.14 -17.77 -13.73
C LEU A 6 -5.33 -16.87 -13.36
N ALA A 7 -6.13 -17.22 -12.36
CA ALA A 7 -7.09 -16.29 -11.76
C ALA A 7 -6.53 -15.77 -10.43
N GLY A 8 -5.45 -15.00 -10.52
CA GLY A 8 -5.04 -14.11 -9.43
C GLY A 8 -6.14 -13.07 -9.23
N ALA A 9 -6.59 -12.92 -8.00
CA ALA A 9 -7.55 -11.90 -7.59
C ALA A 9 -7.08 -10.54 -8.12
N GLN A 10 -7.85 -9.94 -9.03
CA GLN A 10 -7.73 -8.53 -9.34
C GLN A 10 -8.47 -7.76 -8.25
N PRO A 11 -7.80 -6.95 -7.41
CA PRO A 11 -8.51 -5.90 -6.71
C PRO A 11 -8.89 -4.90 -7.80
N LYS A 12 -10.18 -4.83 -8.12
CA LYS A 12 -10.75 -3.76 -8.93
C LYS A 12 -10.58 -2.46 -8.14
N LEU A 13 -9.41 -1.84 -8.25
CA LEU A 13 -9.18 -0.44 -7.92
C LEU A 13 -9.96 0.39 -8.95
N ALA A 14 -11.28 0.44 -8.77
CA ALA A 14 -12.16 1.43 -9.36
C ALA A 14 -12.01 2.75 -8.58
N GLY A 15 -10.78 3.24 -8.46
CA GLY A 15 -10.50 4.58 -7.99
C GLY A 15 -10.38 5.48 -9.22
N ARG A 16 -11.46 6.20 -9.52
CA ARG A 16 -11.51 7.18 -10.60
C ARG A 16 -10.32 8.13 -10.46
N LEU A 17 -9.45 8.16 -11.47
CA LEU A 17 -8.35 9.11 -11.58
C LEU A 17 -8.95 10.52 -11.60
N ILE A 18 -8.93 11.25 -10.47
CA ILE A 18 -9.34 12.67 -10.44
C ILE A 18 -8.10 13.52 -10.72
N GLU A 19 -8.25 14.34 -11.75
CA GLU A 19 -7.21 15.14 -12.40
C GLU A 19 -6.42 16.04 -11.45
N GLY A 20 -5.16 15.70 -11.22
CA GLY A 20 -4.02 16.62 -11.31
C GLY A 20 -3.94 17.84 -10.37
N ARG A 21 -4.88 18.06 -9.43
CA ARG A 21 -4.81 19.15 -8.44
C ARG A 21 -5.47 18.74 -7.13
N PHE A 22 -4.66 18.53 -6.10
CA PHE A 22 -5.15 18.47 -4.73
C PHE A 22 -5.57 19.89 -4.30
N LEU A 23 -6.86 20.19 -4.41
CA LEU A 23 -7.49 21.37 -3.81
C LEU A 23 -7.58 21.16 -2.29
N VAL A 24 -7.15 22.20 -1.57
CA VAL A 24 -7.31 22.37 -0.14
C VAL A 24 -8.81 22.43 0.18
N GLY A 25 -9.30 21.46 0.95
CA GLY A 25 -10.67 21.41 1.45
C GLY A 25 -11.44 20.20 0.94
N GLN A 26 -11.30 19.05 1.62
CA GLN A 26 -12.17 17.90 1.41
C GLN A 26 -13.01 17.70 2.66
N THR A 27 -14.29 17.45 2.42
CA THR A 27 -15.33 17.23 3.44
C THR A 27 -15.04 15.96 4.24
N ASP A 28 -15.55 15.85 5.47
CA ASP A 28 -15.17 14.77 6.40
C ASP A 28 -15.43 13.36 5.84
N GLU A 29 -16.44 13.18 4.99
CA GLU A 29 -16.78 11.89 4.36
C GLU A 29 -15.74 11.41 3.34
N GLU A 30 -15.22 12.31 2.49
CA GLU A 30 -14.14 12.00 1.53
C GLU A 30 -12.81 11.65 2.24
N ARG A 31 -12.63 12.17 3.47
CA ARG A 31 -11.49 11.81 4.32
C ARG A 31 -11.62 10.37 4.83
N TYR A 32 -12.80 9.91 5.22
CA TYR A 32 -12.99 8.53 5.71
C TYR A 32 -12.72 7.49 4.62
N GLU A 33 -13.31 7.65 3.43
CA GLU A 33 -13.15 6.67 2.34
C GLU A 33 -11.69 6.52 1.91
N ARG A 34 -10.91 7.61 1.95
CA ARG A 34 -9.49 7.59 1.59
C ARG A 34 -8.64 6.86 2.63
N TRP A 35 -8.98 6.96 3.91
CA TRP A 35 -8.30 6.20 4.96
C TRP A 35 -8.65 4.71 4.92
N ASP A 36 -9.86 4.34 4.52
CA ASP A 36 -10.23 2.93 4.32
C ASP A 36 -9.40 2.28 3.21
N VAL A 37 -9.16 2.99 2.10
CA VAL A 37 -8.25 2.53 1.04
C VAL A 37 -6.81 2.37 1.56
N CYS A 38 -6.36 3.29 2.40
CA CYS A 38 -5.03 3.20 3.00
C CYS A 38 -4.93 2.03 3.99
N GLU A 39 -5.97 1.76 4.79
CA GLU A 39 -6.01 0.63 5.72
C GLU A 39 -6.01 -0.71 4.99
N ASP A 40 -6.83 -0.87 3.95
CA ASP A 40 -6.84 -2.09 3.12
C ASP A 40 -5.47 -2.33 2.48
N LEU A 41 -4.84 -1.28 1.95
CA LEU A 41 -3.48 -1.36 1.44
C LEU A 41 -2.48 -1.77 2.54
N ALA A 42 -2.61 -1.25 3.76
CA ALA A 42 -1.75 -1.63 4.88
C ALA A 42 -1.84 -3.13 5.16
N GLN A 43 -3.05 -3.68 5.20
CA GLN A 43 -3.30 -5.11 5.40
C GLN A 43 -2.69 -5.95 4.28
N GLN A 44 -2.84 -5.53 3.01
CA GLN A 44 -2.20 -6.23 1.88
C GLN A 44 -0.67 -6.21 1.97
N LEU A 45 -0.10 -5.09 2.45
CA LEU A 45 1.34 -4.93 2.57
C LEU A 45 1.95 -5.73 3.72
N VAL A 46 1.19 -6.06 4.77
CA VAL A 46 1.65 -6.96 5.86
C VAL A 46 2.13 -8.29 5.28
N ALA A 47 1.27 -8.95 4.48
CA ALA A 47 1.62 -10.22 3.86
C ALA A 47 2.82 -10.07 2.91
N LYS A 48 2.90 -8.96 2.16
CA LYS A 48 4.04 -8.68 1.28
C LYS A 48 5.34 -8.48 2.07
N ALA A 49 5.29 -7.77 3.19
CA ALA A 49 6.43 -7.47 4.04
C ALA A 49 6.97 -8.72 4.72
N GLN A 50 6.09 -9.55 5.28
CA GLN A 50 6.46 -10.84 5.88
C GLN A 50 7.10 -11.76 4.84
N ASN A 51 6.54 -11.85 3.63
CA ASN A 51 7.11 -12.64 2.55
C ASN A 51 8.48 -12.13 2.08
N ASP A 52 8.69 -10.80 2.01
CA ASP A 52 10.00 -10.24 1.67
C ASP A 52 11.03 -10.49 2.78
N ALA A 53 10.64 -10.30 4.06
CA ALA A 53 11.50 -10.59 5.20
C ALA A 53 11.89 -12.08 5.28
N ALA A 54 10.94 -12.99 5.03
CA ALA A 54 11.20 -14.42 4.97
C ALA A 54 12.12 -14.81 3.79
N LYS A 55 12.01 -14.10 2.66
CA LYS A 55 12.89 -14.33 1.49
C LYS A 55 14.30 -13.79 1.71
N PHE A 56 14.45 -12.75 2.52
CA PHE A 56 15.73 -12.11 2.80
C PHE A 56 15.95 -11.97 4.32
N PRO A 57 16.11 -13.10 5.05
CA PRO A 57 16.21 -13.09 6.51
C PRO A 57 17.45 -12.35 7.04
N GLN A 58 18.45 -12.11 6.19
CA GLN A 58 19.64 -11.31 6.50
C GLN A 58 19.37 -9.80 6.52
N ASN A 59 18.25 -9.34 5.96
CA ASN A 59 17.89 -7.93 5.95
C ASN A 59 17.15 -7.57 7.23
N SER A 60 17.46 -6.39 7.79
CA SER A 60 16.66 -5.86 8.88
C SER A 60 15.25 -5.47 8.41
N HIS A 61 14.30 -5.45 9.34
CA HIS A 61 12.93 -5.00 9.06
C HIS A 61 12.89 -3.60 8.44
N ASP A 62 13.78 -2.67 8.86
CA ASP A 62 13.94 -1.35 8.24
C ASP A 62 14.32 -1.40 6.75
N VAL A 63 15.12 -2.37 6.33
CA VAL A 63 15.47 -2.55 4.91
C VAL A 63 14.22 -2.97 4.14
N THR A 64 13.46 -3.92 4.65
CA THR A 64 12.19 -4.36 4.04
C THR A 64 11.17 -3.21 3.96
N LEU A 65 10.98 -2.46 5.04
CA LEU A 65 10.08 -1.30 5.07
C LEU A 65 10.50 -0.21 4.08
N ARG A 66 11.80 0.11 3.97
CA ARG A 66 12.30 1.07 2.97
C ARG A 66 12.05 0.62 1.53
N ARG A 67 12.18 -0.68 1.24
CA ARG A 67 11.89 -1.21 -0.11
C ARG A 67 10.41 -1.10 -0.44
N ILE A 68 9.54 -1.39 0.53
CA ILE A 68 8.09 -1.23 0.39
C ILE A 68 7.74 0.24 0.16
N ARG A 69 8.28 1.17 0.97
CA ARG A 69 8.07 2.61 0.80
C ARG A 69 8.43 3.08 -0.60
N ARG A 70 9.62 2.73 -1.09
CA ARG A 70 10.07 3.07 -2.45
C ARG A 70 9.16 2.49 -3.54
N ALA A 71 8.65 1.28 -3.36
CA ALA A 71 7.75 0.64 -4.33
C ALA A 71 6.38 1.35 -4.39
N ILE A 72 5.93 1.94 -3.28
CA ILE A 72 4.68 2.70 -3.19
C ILE A 72 4.86 4.10 -3.77
N GLU A 73 5.93 4.80 -3.38
CA GLU A 73 6.28 6.12 -3.91
C GLU A 73 6.47 6.07 -5.43
N GLY A 74 7.12 5.02 -5.95
CA GLY A 74 7.34 4.83 -7.39
C GLY A 74 6.05 4.65 -8.21
N LYS A 75 4.91 4.37 -7.58
CA LYS A 75 3.62 4.27 -8.28
C LYS A 75 2.91 5.63 -8.42
N GLY A 76 3.31 6.66 -7.66
CA GLY A 76 2.84 8.05 -7.84
C GLY A 76 1.35 8.33 -7.58
N TRP A 77 0.65 7.41 -6.91
CA TRP A 77 -0.80 7.45 -6.67
C TRP A 77 -1.19 7.85 -5.24
N MET A 78 -0.21 7.96 -4.33
CA MET A 78 -0.40 8.37 -2.94
C MET A 78 0.35 9.66 -2.65
N THR A 79 -0.24 10.50 -1.81
CA THR A 79 0.42 11.66 -1.23
C THR A 79 1.47 11.24 -0.20
N VAL A 80 2.39 12.15 0.12
CA VAL A 80 3.42 11.91 1.15
C VAL A 80 2.79 11.60 2.51
N VAL A 81 1.71 12.31 2.87
CA VAL A 81 1.00 12.12 4.14
C VAL A 81 0.39 10.73 4.25
N GLU A 82 -0.25 10.24 3.19
CA GLU A 82 -0.82 8.89 3.18
C GLU A 82 0.26 7.82 3.22
N CYS A 83 1.38 8.05 2.51
CA CYS A 83 2.51 7.11 2.54
C CYS A 83 3.12 7.02 3.93
N ASP A 84 3.32 8.15 4.62
CA ASP A 84 3.87 8.15 5.97
C ASP A 84 2.91 7.49 6.97
N TRP A 85 1.61 7.78 6.90
CA TRP A 85 0.60 7.10 7.70
C TRP A 85 0.61 5.58 7.45
N LEU A 86 0.66 5.17 6.19
CA LEU A 86 0.68 3.77 5.79
C LEU A 86 1.91 3.04 6.35
N MET A 87 3.08 3.67 6.31
CA MET A 87 4.31 3.09 6.84
C MET A 87 4.29 2.95 8.36
N VAL A 88 3.68 3.89 9.08
CA VAL A 88 3.47 3.79 10.54
C VAL A 88 2.46 2.68 10.86
N ARG A 89 1.37 2.61 10.08
CA ARG A 89 0.35 1.57 10.24
C ARG A 89 0.92 0.19 9.99
N LEU A 90 1.73 0.03 8.95
CA LEU A 90 2.39 -1.21 8.59
C LEU A 90 3.35 -1.70 9.68
N GLN A 91 4.14 -0.81 10.28
CA GLN A 91 4.98 -1.13 11.45
C GLN A 91 4.14 -1.65 12.62
N THR A 92 3.03 -0.97 12.92
CA THR A 92 2.11 -1.35 13.99
C THR A 92 1.52 -2.75 13.76
N LEU A 93 1.06 -3.03 12.54
CA LEU A 93 0.46 -4.33 12.18
C LEU A 93 1.49 -5.48 12.20
N LEU A 94 2.75 -5.19 11.88
CA LEU A 94 3.83 -6.17 11.86
C LEU A 94 4.49 -6.37 13.23
N GLY A 95 4.32 -5.42 14.16
CA GLY A 95 5.03 -5.40 15.43
C GLY A 95 6.54 -5.21 15.27
N TRP A 96 6.94 -4.42 14.27
CA TRP A 96 8.34 -4.13 13.94
C TRP A 96 8.80 -2.80 14.52
#